data_AF-A0A6I9NX64-F1
#
_entry.id   AF-A0A6I9NX64-F1
#
_cell.length_a   1.000
_cell.length_b   1.000
_cell.length_c   1.000
_cell.angle_alpha   90.00
_cell.angle_beta   90.00
_cell.angle_gamma   90.00
#
_symmetry.space_group_name_H-M   'P 1'
#
loop_
_entity.id
_entity.type
_entity.pdbx_description
1 polymer ?
#
loop_
_entity_poly.entity_id
_entity_poly.type
_entity_poly.pdbx_seq_one_letter_code
_entity_poly.pdbx_strand_id
1 'polypeptide(L)'
;WEVDPDYCDEVKQTPPYDRGTRLLDVMDMTIFDFLMGNMDRHHYETFEKFGNDTFIIHLDNGRGFGKHSHDELSILVPLSQCCRVKKSTYVRLKLLAKEEFRLSVLMEESLLRDHLSPVLLQRHLQALDRRLRLVLQVLEGCVEKEGYANVVEEEVGGDTATHRTPGHR
;
A
#
# COMPACT_ATOMS: atom_id res chain seq x y z
N TRP A 1 -2.21 15.40 -10.77
CA TRP A 1 -1.36 14.93 -9.66
C TRP A 1 0.08 15.46 -9.74
N GLU A 2 0.79 15.41 -10.87
CA GLU A 2 2.19 15.91 -10.94
C GLU A 2 2.35 17.44 -10.85
N VAL A 3 1.40 18.19 -11.40
CA VAL A 3 1.44 19.67 -11.47
C VAL A 3 0.61 20.35 -10.39
N ASP A 4 -0.28 19.60 -9.76
CA ASP A 4 -1.25 20.12 -8.79
C ASP A 4 -0.96 19.50 -7.42
N PRO A 5 -0.45 20.29 -6.44
CA PRO A 5 -0.14 19.80 -5.11
C PRO A 5 -1.39 19.40 -4.31
N ASP A 6 -2.56 19.95 -4.64
CA ASP A 6 -3.81 19.75 -3.92
C ASP A 6 -4.73 18.72 -4.63
N TYR A 7 -4.19 18.00 -5.63
CA TYR A 7 -4.95 17.06 -6.46
C TYR A 7 -5.72 16.01 -5.63
N CYS A 8 -5.16 15.53 -4.52
CA CYS A 8 -5.86 14.53 -3.71
C CYS A 8 -7.08 15.10 -2.97
N ASP A 9 -7.20 16.42 -2.78
CA ASP A 9 -8.38 17.00 -2.12
C ASP A 9 -9.63 16.88 -2.99
N GLU A 10 -9.48 16.92 -4.31
CA GLU A 10 -10.56 16.58 -5.26
C GLU A 10 -10.82 15.06 -5.26
N VAL A 11 -9.77 14.24 -5.26
CA VAL A 11 -9.91 12.76 -5.25
C VAL A 11 -10.69 12.29 -4.01
N LYS A 12 -10.38 12.83 -2.83
CA LYS A 12 -11.09 12.52 -1.56
C LYS A 12 -12.59 12.81 -1.61
N GLN A 13 -13.05 13.66 -2.54
CA GLN A 13 -14.46 14.03 -2.72
C GLN A 13 -15.12 13.27 -3.88
N THR A 14 -14.36 12.48 -4.63
CA THR A 14 -14.83 11.84 -5.86
C THR A 14 -15.18 10.37 -5.60
N PRO A 15 -16.39 9.91 -5.95
CA PRO A 15 -16.71 8.49 -5.93
C PRO A 15 -15.79 7.68 -6.85
N PRO A 16 -15.31 6.48 -6.45
CA PRO A 16 -15.64 5.75 -5.21
C PRO A 16 -14.70 6.02 -4.02
N TYR A 17 -13.82 7.03 -4.09
CA TYR A 17 -12.79 7.30 -3.07
C TYR A 17 -13.30 8.10 -1.86
N ASP A 18 -14.48 8.71 -2.00
CA ASP A 18 -15.16 9.52 -0.99
C ASP A 18 -15.76 8.71 0.18
N ARG A 19 -15.77 7.38 0.07
CA ARG A 19 -16.39 6.47 1.03
C ARG A 19 -15.71 5.11 1.09
N GLY A 20 -15.99 4.37 2.17
CA GLY A 20 -15.46 3.03 2.38
C GLY A 20 -13.93 3.01 2.49
N THR A 21 -13.29 1.92 2.07
CA THR A 21 -11.85 1.72 2.18
C THR A 21 -11.08 2.06 0.92
N ARG A 22 -11.75 2.43 -0.18
CA ARG A 22 -11.12 2.47 -1.51
C ARG A 22 -9.92 3.40 -1.58
N LEU A 23 -9.99 4.58 -0.99
CA LEU A 23 -8.85 5.50 -0.93
C LEU A 23 -7.68 4.84 -0.19
N LEU A 24 -7.94 4.22 0.96
CA LEU A 24 -6.94 3.50 1.75
C LEU A 24 -6.36 2.28 1.02
N ASP A 25 -7.15 1.57 0.21
CA ASP A 25 -6.68 0.48 -0.63
C ASP A 25 -5.71 0.98 -1.71
N VAL A 26 -5.98 2.17 -2.29
CA VAL A 26 -5.04 2.83 -3.20
C VAL A 26 -3.75 3.23 -2.46
N MET A 27 -3.84 3.65 -1.20
CA MET A 27 -2.67 3.97 -0.35
C MET A 27 -1.80 2.74 -0.04
N ASP A 28 -2.41 1.57 0.18
CA ASP A 28 -1.67 0.32 0.32
C ASP A 28 -0.99 -0.08 -1.00
N MET A 29 -1.70 0.05 -2.12
CA MET A 29 -1.20 -0.29 -3.44
C MET A 29 -0.04 0.62 -3.88
N THR A 30 -0.11 1.94 -3.66
CA THR A 30 1.02 2.87 -3.96
C THR A 30 2.26 2.52 -3.14
N ILE A 31 2.11 2.14 -1.87
CA ILE A 31 3.23 1.69 -1.03
C ILE A 31 3.83 0.41 -1.60
N PHE A 32 2.99 -0.55 -1.98
CA PHE A 32 3.43 -1.80 -2.60
C PHE A 32 4.20 -1.55 -3.91
N ASP A 33 3.62 -0.76 -4.82
CA ASP A 33 4.22 -0.39 -6.09
C ASP A 33 5.54 0.38 -5.90
N PHE A 34 5.63 1.27 -4.92
CA PHE A 34 6.88 1.99 -4.63
C PHE A 34 7.99 1.06 -4.13
N LEU A 35 7.67 0.14 -3.22
CA LEU A 35 8.67 -0.81 -2.69
C LEU A 35 9.31 -1.62 -3.83
N MET A 36 8.53 -2.06 -4.80
CA MET A 36 9.06 -2.75 -5.97
C MET A 36 9.56 -1.82 -7.09
N GLY A 37 9.14 -0.55 -7.11
CA GLY A 37 9.45 0.41 -8.17
C GLY A 37 8.63 0.19 -9.43
N ASN A 38 7.36 -0.20 -9.29
CA ASN A 38 6.41 -0.36 -10.39
C ASN A 38 5.67 0.96 -10.65
N MET A 39 5.98 1.62 -11.76
CA MET A 39 5.34 2.90 -12.14
C MET A 39 4.16 2.73 -13.11
N ASP A 40 3.82 1.50 -13.51
CA ASP A 40 2.83 1.23 -14.57
C ASP A 40 1.42 0.98 -14.01
N ARG A 41 1.14 1.46 -12.80
CA ARG A 41 -0.19 1.33 -12.18
C ARG A 41 -1.16 2.36 -12.76
N HIS A 42 -1.70 2.06 -13.92
CA HIS A 42 -2.70 2.91 -14.60
C HIS A 42 -4.15 2.43 -14.40
N HIS A 43 -4.34 1.18 -13.97
CA HIS A 43 -5.65 0.61 -13.62
C HIS A 43 -5.54 -0.24 -12.35
N TYR A 44 -6.69 -0.51 -11.73
CA TYR A 44 -6.84 -1.51 -10.70
C TYR A 44 -8.13 -2.29 -10.92
N GLU A 45 -8.14 -3.55 -10.49
CA GLU A 45 -9.32 -4.41 -10.60
C GLU A 45 -9.93 -4.69 -9.23
N THR A 46 -11.23 -5.00 -9.24
CA THR A 46 -12.01 -5.34 -8.04
C THR A 46 -12.99 -6.46 -8.37
N PHE A 47 -13.48 -7.17 -7.36
CA PHE A 47 -14.52 -8.17 -7.57
C PHE A 47 -15.91 -7.51 -7.65
N GLU A 48 -16.44 -7.39 -8.88
CA GLU A 48 -17.73 -6.73 -9.17
C GLU A 48 -18.88 -7.21 -8.26
N LYS A 49 -18.88 -8.49 -7.91
CA LYS A 49 -19.88 -9.12 -7.03
C LYS A 49 -20.08 -8.38 -5.70
N PHE A 50 -19.07 -7.69 -5.20
CA PHE A 50 -19.10 -6.99 -3.90
C PHE A 50 -19.21 -5.47 -4.04
N GLY A 51 -19.38 -4.95 -5.26
CA GLY A 51 -19.53 -3.52 -5.52
C GLY A 51 -18.31 -2.71 -5.09
N ASN A 52 -18.52 -1.61 -4.36
CA ASN A 52 -17.43 -0.73 -3.92
C ASN A 52 -16.75 -1.20 -2.62
N ASP A 53 -17.44 -2.03 -1.83
CA ASP A 53 -16.95 -2.54 -0.54
C ASP A 53 -16.14 -3.83 -0.75
N THR A 54 -15.03 -3.69 -1.47
CA THR A 54 -14.10 -4.77 -1.83
C THR A 54 -12.69 -4.23 -1.89
N PHE A 55 -11.71 -5.13 -1.74
CA PHE A 55 -10.30 -4.84 -1.90
C PHE A 55 -9.90 -4.73 -3.38
N ILE A 56 -8.76 -4.09 -3.61
CA ILE A 56 -8.10 -4.00 -4.92
C ILE A 56 -7.27 -5.27 -5.18
N ILE A 57 -7.42 -5.86 -6.36
CA ILE A 57 -6.60 -7.00 -6.79
C ILE A 57 -5.25 -6.48 -7.30
N HIS A 58 -4.15 -6.84 -6.63
CA HIS A 58 -2.79 -6.43 -6.99
C HIS A 58 -2.21 -7.27 -8.15
N LEU A 59 -2.62 -6.98 -9.39
CA LEU A 59 -2.15 -7.65 -10.61
C LEU A 59 -1.08 -6.85 -11.37
N ASP A 60 -0.58 -7.38 -12.49
CA ASP A 60 0.31 -6.69 -13.44
C ASP A 60 1.60 -6.11 -12.84
N ASN A 61 2.26 -6.93 -12.04
CA ASN A 61 3.45 -6.56 -11.29
C ASN A 61 4.78 -6.75 -12.07
N GLY A 62 4.71 -7.14 -13.35
CA GLY A 62 5.87 -7.54 -14.15
C GLY A 62 6.87 -6.43 -14.46
N ARG A 63 6.49 -5.16 -14.27
CA ARG A 63 7.39 -4.00 -14.41
C ARG A 63 8.04 -3.55 -13.11
N GLY A 64 7.78 -4.25 -12.00
CA GLY A 64 8.51 -4.05 -10.75
C GLY A 64 9.95 -4.57 -10.83
N PHE A 65 10.76 -4.19 -9.85
CA PHE A 65 12.14 -4.62 -9.68
C PHE A 65 13.06 -4.37 -10.90
N GLY A 66 12.76 -3.39 -11.74
CA GLY A 66 13.61 -3.04 -12.90
C GLY A 66 14.91 -2.30 -12.51
N LYS A 67 14.89 -1.51 -11.43
CA LYS A 67 16.06 -0.73 -10.94
C LYS A 67 16.18 -0.87 -9.43
N HIS A 68 17.35 -1.27 -8.92
CA HIS A 68 17.64 -1.33 -7.48
C HIS A 68 18.34 -0.06 -6.97
N SER A 69 19.03 0.66 -7.85
CA SER A 69 19.85 1.84 -7.53
C SER A 69 19.11 3.17 -7.72
N HIS A 70 17.82 3.13 -8.03
CA HIS A 70 16.96 4.29 -8.22
C HIS A 70 15.64 4.05 -7.50
N ASP A 71 15.16 5.06 -6.79
CA ASP A 71 13.87 5.04 -6.09
C ASP A 71 12.96 6.06 -6.76
N GLU A 72 11.88 5.59 -7.37
CA GLU A 72 10.97 6.41 -8.16
C GLU A 72 9.95 7.09 -7.24
N LEU A 73 10.33 8.24 -6.68
CA LEU A 73 9.52 8.95 -5.67
C LEU A 73 8.16 9.40 -6.18
N SER A 74 8.00 9.57 -7.50
CA SER A 74 6.71 9.91 -8.11
C SER A 74 5.62 8.88 -7.79
N ILE A 75 5.99 7.61 -7.56
CA ILE A 75 5.05 6.55 -7.17
C ILE A 75 4.43 6.83 -5.79
N LEU A 76 5.14 7.49 -4.87
CA LEU A 76 4.64 7.84 -3.52
C LEU A 76 3.81 9.12 -3.47
N VAL A 77 3.66 9.84 -4.58
CA VAL A 77 2.90 11.10 -4.59
C VAL A 77 1.45 10.93 -4.11
N PRO A 78 0.71 9.84 -4.41
CA PRO A 78 -0.59 9.62 -3.81
C PRO A 78 -0.54 9.60 -2.27
N LEU A 79 0.48 8.95 -1.69
CA LEU A 79 0.62 8.88 -0.23
C LEU A 79 0.91 10.25 0.39
N SER A 80 1.81 11.04 -0.22
CA SER A 80 2.19 12.36 0.30
C SER A 80 1.12 13.43 0.08
N GLN A 81 0.31 13.33 -0.98
CA GLN A 81 -0.81 14.25 -1.23
C GLN A 81 -2.05 13.89 -0.41
N CYS A 82 -2.38 12.60 -0.32
CA CYS A 82 -3.58 12.18 0.38
C CYS A 82 -3.39 12.17 1.89
N CYS A 83 -2.20 11.82 2.39
CA CYS A 83 -1.87 11.68 3.81
C CYS A 83 -2.89 10.82 4.57
N ARG A 84 -3.24 9.66 4.02
CA ARG A 84 -4.13 8.67 4.66
C ARG A 84 -3.48 7.29 4.56
N VAL A 85 -3.60 6.47 5.60
CA VAL A 85 -3.09 5.08 5.60
C VAL A 85 -3.86 4.23 6.59
N LYS A 86 -4.01 2.93 6.30
CA LYS A 86 -4.57 1.99 7.27
C LYS A 86 -3.64 1.83 8.45
N LYS A 87 -4.19 1.77 9.66
CA LYS A 87 -3.43 1.49 10.89
C LYS A 87 -2.71 0.16 10.82
N SER A 88 -3.35 -0.87 10.27
CA SER A 88 -2.77 -2.20 10.07
C SER A 88 -1.48 -2.11 9.24
N THR A 89 -1.51 -1.39 8.12
CA THR A 89 -0.37 -1.13 7.23
C THR A 89 0.70 -0.32 7.95
N TYR A 90 0.34 0.81 8.57
CA TYR A 90 1.30 1.67 9.28
C TYR A 90 2.09 0.91 10.35
N VAL A 91 1.41 0.10 11.16
CA VAL A 91 2.03 -0.70 12.22
C VAL A 91 2.95 -1.78 11.63
N ARG A 92 2.54 -2.46 10.56
CA ARG A 92 3.36 -3.47 9.87
C ARG A 92 4.61 -2.86 9.25
N LEU A 93 4.51 -1.70 8.61
CA LEU A 93 5.67 -1.00 8.03
C LEU A 93 6.69 -0.64 9.11
N LYS A 94 6.24 -0.12 10.26
CA LYS A 94 7.15 0.16 11.40
C LYS A 94 7.79 -1.10 11.97
N LEU A 95 7.06 -2.21 12.01
CA LEU A 95 7.62 -3.50 12.42
C LEU A 95 8.72 -3.96 11.46
N LEU A 96 8.45 -3.93 10.15
CA LEU A 96 9.37 -4.36 9.09
C LEU A 96 10.65 -3.52 8.99
N ALA A 97 10.64 -2.31 9.56
CA ALA A 97 11.81 -1.45 9.63
C ALA A 97 12.75 -1.77 10.80
N LYS A 98 12.32 -2.60 11.77
CA LYS A 98 13.18 -3.05 12.87
C LYS A 98 14.19 -4.08 12.39
N GLU A 99 15.36 -4.12 13.02
CA GLU A 99 16.43 -5.04 12.63
C GLU A 99 16.00 -6.51 12.72
N GLU A 100 15.21 -6.87 13.73
CA GLU A 100 14.73 -8.25 13.93
C GLU A 100 13.76 -8.74 12.84
N PHE A 101 13.08 -7.82 12.13
CA PHE A 101 12.01 -8.11 11.18
C PHE A 101 12.26 -7.48 9.81
N ARG A 102 13.53 -7.25 9.49
CA ARG A 102 13.95 -6.53 8.29
C ARG A 102 13.31 -7.12 7.02
N LEU A 103 12.64 -6.27 6.25
CA LEU A 103 11.88 -6.67 5.05
C LEU A 103 12.72 -7.48 4.05
N SER A 104 13.97 -7.07 3.81
CA SER A 104 14.87 -7.80 2.91
C SER A 104 15.09 -9.26 3.30
N VAL A 105 15.29 -9.53 4.60
CA VAL A 105 15.55 -10.88 5.13
C VAL A 105 14.30 -11.74 5.01
N LEU A 106 13.14 -11.20 5.39
CA LEU A 106 11.87 -11.91 5.27
C LEU A 106 11.50 -12.21 3.81
N MET A 107 11.80 -11.28 2.91
CA MET A 107 11.57 -11.47 1.48
C MET A 107 12.52 -12.53 0.90
N GLU A 108 13.80 -12.49 1.26
CA GLU A 108 14.77 -13.50 0.87
C GLU A 108 14.30 -14.89 1.29
N GLU A 109 13.96 -15.07 2.58
CA GLU A 109 13.49 -16.34 3.13
C GLU A 109 12.20 -16.84 2.44
N SER A 110 11.24 -15.94 2.20
CA SER A 110 9.98 -16.27 1.52
C SER A 110 10.23 -16.81 0.10
N LEU A 111 11.20 -16.23 -0.62
CA LEU A 111 11.52 -16.58 -2.00
C LEU A 111 12.42 -17.81 -2.13
N LEU A 112 13.06 -18.29 -1.04
CA LEU A 112 14.00 -19.42 -1.10
C LEU A 112 13.38 -20.73 -1.60
N ARG A 113 12.09 -20.93 -1.36
CA ARG A 113 11.38 -22.17 -1.73
C ARG A 113 10.95 -22.21 -3.20
N ASP A 114 11.06 -21.09 -3.91
CA ASP A 114 10.73 -21.04 -5.33
C ASP A 114 11.81 -21.76 -6.15
N HIS A 115 11.40 -22.52 -7.18
CA HIS A 115 12.33 -23.23 -8.07
C HIS A 115 13.22 -22.28 -8.88
N LEU A 116 12.83 -21.02 -9.03
CA LEU A 116 13.60 -19.97 -9.69
C LEU A 116 14.57 -19.27 -8.74
N SER A 117 14.74 -19.75 -7.52
CA SER A 117 15.65 -19.14 -6.55
C SER A 117 17.10 -19.07 -7.07
N PRO A 118 17.78 -17.91 -6.95
CA PRO A 118 17.28 -16.66 -6.37
C PRO A 118 16.34 -15.90 -7.32
N VAL A 119 15.12 -15.60 -6.85
CA VAL A 119 14.12 -14.83 -7.62
C VAL A 119 14.48 -13.34 -7.69
N LEU A 120 14.99 -12.77 -6.59
CA LEU A 120 15.49 -11.39 -6.52
C LEU A 120 16.97 -11.38 -6.16
N LEU A 121 17.73 -10.51 -6.80
CA LEU A 121 19.15 -10.29 -6.47
C LEU A 121 19.28 -9.50 -5.16
N GLN A 122 20.38 -9.71 -4.44
CA GLN A 122 20.66 -9.06 -3.14
C GLN A 122 20.48 -7.54 -3.15
N ARG A 123 20.90 -6.89 -4.24
CA ARG A 123 20.76 -5.44 -4.43
C ARG A 123 19.30 -4.96 -4.43
N HIS A 124 18.36 -5.76 -4.95
CA HIS A 124 16.93 -5.45 -4.88
C HIS A 124 16.36 -5.66 -3.49
N LEU A 125 16.82 -6.69 -2.77
CA LEU A 125 16.45 -6.91 -1.38
C LEU A 125 16.88 -5.73 -0.50
N GLN A 126 18.12 -5.26 -0.66
CA GLN A 126 18.62 -4.05 0.04
C GLN A 126 17.83 -2.78 -0.33
N ALA A 127 17.39 -2.67 -1.59
CA ALA A 127 16.56 -1.55 -2.03
C ALA A 127 15.19 -1.54 -1.33
N LEU A 128 14.60 -2.70 -1.03
CA LEU A 128 13.34 -2.77 -0.26
C LEU A 128 13.48 -2.10 1.11
N ASP A 129 14.56 -2.36 1.85
CA ASP A 129 14.78 -1.75 3.16
C ASP A 129 14.97 -0.23 3.06
N ARG A 130 15.69 0.24 2.04
CA ARG A 130 15.87 1.68 1.79
C ARG A 130 14.53 2.34 1.48
N ARG A 131 13.74 1.76 0.57
CA ARG A 131 12.42 2.26 0.17
C ARG A 131 11.44 2.24 1.33
N LEU A 132 11.43 1.19 2.15
CA LEU A 132 10.59 1.13 3.34
C LEU A 132 10.84 2.31 4.29
N ARG A 133 12.09 2.72 4.48
CA ARG A 133 12.41 3.91 5.29
C ARG A 133 11.88 5.19 4.65
N LEU A 134 11.93 5.32 3.33
CA LEU A 134 11.35 6.47 2.61
C LEU A 134 9.83 6.53 2.77
N VAL A 135 9.14 5.38 2.72
CA VAL A 135 7.69 5.30 3.00
C VAL A 135 7.38 5.82 4.41
N LEU A 136 8.13 5.36 5.41
CA LEU A 136 7.95 5.80 6.79
C LEU A 136 8.23 7.30 6.95
N GLN A 137 9.24 7.85 6.29
CA GLN A 137 9.53 9.29 6.31
C GLN A 137 8.37 10.12 5.72
N VAL A 138 7.77 9.68 4.62
CA VAL A 138 6.59 10.34 4.04
C VAL A 138 5.42 10.31 5.03
N LEU A 139 5.17 9.16 5.66
CA LEU A 139 4.09 9.01 6.64
C LEU A 139 4.34 9.83 7.91
N GLU A 140 5.59 9.91 8.38
CA GLU A 140 5.97 10.78 9.50
C GLU A 140 5.71 12.25 9.16
N GLY A 141 6.10 12.71 7.98
CA GLY A 141 5.79 14.07 7.51
C GLY A 141 4.29 14.36 7.43
N CYS A 142 3.48 13.41 6.94
CA CYS A 142 2.03 13.52 6.98
C CYS A 142 1.49 13.62 8.41
N VAL A 143 1.96 12.76 9.32
CA VAL A 143 1.51 12.76 10.73
C VAL A 143 1.90 14.05 11.44
N GLU A 144 3.08 14.61 11.16
CA GLU A 144 3.53 15.90 11.70
C GLU A 144 2.67 17.07 11.20
N LYS A 145 2.27 17.04 9.92
CA LYS A 145 1.47 18.10 9.29
C LYS A 145 -0.01 18.04 9.67
N GLU A 146 -0.61 16.85 9.62
CA GLU A 146 -2.06 16.66 9.69
C GLU A 146 -2.53 16.02 11.00
N GLY A 147 -1.62 15.46 11.80
CA GLY A 147 -1.92 14.78 13.06
C GLY A 147 -2.25 13.29 12.89
N TYR A 148 -1.82 12.49 13.87
CA TYR A 148 -1.91 11.02 13.80
C TYR A 148 -3.33 10.49 13.51
N ALA A 149 -4.35 11.06 14.17
CA ALA A 149 -5.73 10.61 14.03
C ALA A 149 -6.35 10.91 12.65
N ASN A 150 -5.80 11.88 11.92
CA ASN A 150 -6.28 12.24 10.57
C ASN A 150 -5.59 11.42 9.48
N VAL A 151 -4.37 10.96 9.76
CA VAL A 151 -3.55 10.19 8.80
C VAL A 151 -3.76 8.69 8.95
N VAL A 152 -3.83 8.19 10.19
CA VAL A 152 -3.84 6.76 10.48
C VAL A 152 -5.26 6.32 10.87
N GLU A 153 -5.89 5.56 9.98
CA GLU A 153 -7.29 5.15 10.13
C GLU A 153 -7.44 3.70 10.59
N GLU A 154 -8.39 3.49 11.50
CA GLU A 154 -8.85 2.15 11.83
C GLU A 154 -9.64 1.59 10.64
N GLU A 155 -9.35 0.34 10.29
CA GLU A 155 -10.23 -0.40 9.40
C GLU A 155 -11.55 -0.61 10.15
N VAL A 156 -12.65 -0.02 9.68
CA VAL A 156 -13.97 -0.37 10.21
C VAL A 156 -14.19 -1.83 9.87
N GLY A 157 -14.05 -2.70 10.88
CA GLY A 157 -14.45 -4.09 10.76
C GLY A 157 -15.91 -4.11 10.36
N GLY A 158 -16.20 -4.54 9.13
CA GLY A 158 -17.56 -4.85 8.75
C GLY A 158 -18.15 -5.77 9.81
N ASP A 159 -19.33 -5.41 10.32
CA ASP A 159 -20.08 -6.22 11.27
C ASP A 159 -20.06 -7.70 10.84
N THR A 160 -19.23 -8.51 11.49
CA THR A 160 -19.20 -9.97 11.31
C THR A 160 -20.38 -10.63 12.03
N ALA A 161 -21.53 -9.94 12.11
CA ALA A 161 -22.65 -10.32 12.94
C ALA A 161 -24.03 -10.13 12.31
N THR A 162 -24.22 -10.20 10.98
CA THR A 162 -25.59 -10.35 10.40
C THR A 162 -25.67 -11.20 9.13
N HIS A 163 -25.02 -12.37 9.10
CA HIS A 163 -25.50 -13.49 8.26
C HIS A 163 -26.11 -14.58 9.14
N ARG A 164 -27.23 -14.24 9.81
CA ARG A 164 -28.19 -15.27 10.24
C ARG A 164 -29.13 -15.52 9.06
N THR A 165 -28.83 -16.57 8.30
CA THR A 165 -29.78 -17.21 7.39
C THR A 165 -31.06 -17.53 8.17
N PRO A 166 -32.27 -17.14 7.71
CA PRO A 166 -33.49 -17.70 8.26
C PRO A 166 -33.54 -19.16 7.83
N GLY A 167 -33.46 -20.08 8.80
CA GLY A 167 -33.72 -21.49 8.54
C GLY A 167 -35.14 -21.67 8.03
N HIS A 168 -35.28 -22.24 6.84
CA HIS A 168 -36.56 -22.77 6.38
C HIS A 168 -36.90 -24.03 7.19
N ARG A 169 -37.99 -23.96 7.95
CA ARG A 169 -38.87 -25.09 8.25
C ARG A 169 -40.08 -25.00 7.37
#